data_AF-A0AAE5HA46-F1
#
_entry.id   AF-A0AAE5HA46-F1
#
_cell.length_a   1.000
_cell.length_b   1.000
_cell.length_c   1.000
_cell.angle_alpha   90.00
_cell.angle_beta   90.00
_cell.angle_gamma   90.00
#
_symmetry.space_group_name_H-M   'P 1'
#
loop_
_entity.id
_entity.type
_entity.pdbx_description
1 polymer ?
#
loop_
_entity_poly.entity_id
_entity_poly.type
_entity_poly.pdbx_seq_one_letter_code
_entity_poly.pdbx_strand_id
1 'polypeptide(L)'
;MASYLKRMREAKNLDELVSEIQNIYKEFDSNKYIPAIIENGKYTVEEGEDFYLKLVLKHHNIRVKSTWLKENLSYGLSEPEDDDFGAFVHNVIVYRNYKSTHLYQVNPLITNDQIYEYQYDNSLFVNAYYNDEYSRLKGDPVLKSDQNIKLLVLKDVLKGYINDPNGIVYPKYELVAEFEYRTHDSMIKNIESNEYELQDAYIRVDVTDNSTLILGSVLIPFNNKLDKVPRNIQVIDLVSLEQREHNPKNYTGDMNEGLIYFKKDIIKIIKKYYYIYNLQIVDKNEIENQYLIDILDDKIMFFEGEYNKLPKLIKDRIDMYNFVPIKKDDMISEAMKAWQLDGNWHWEDKLLPNYKLASIIKEKCFNKAIDLSLSFENPKDKDELKDFINKIEQLTEIKLESFNVKSKDVLSLITIRDEFDKDELVDLDTLYLKYCYAIYRRYSDDRY
;
A
#
# COMPACT_ATOMS: atom_id res chain seq x y z
N MET A 1 -1.90 20.27 -1.64
CA MET A 1 -0.95 20.88 -0.68
C MET A 1 -0.56 22.26 -1.19
N ALA A 2 0.00 23.12 -0.33
CA ALA A 2 0.69 24.32 -0.80
C ALA A 2 2.06 23.91 -1.40
N SER A 3 2.58 24.69 -2.36
CA SER A 3 3.94 24.51 -2.89
C SER A 3 4.99 24.63 -1.78
N TYR A 4 6.03 23.79 -1.78
CA TYR A 4 7.11 23.88 -0.78
C TYR A 4 7.82 25.23 -0.85
N LEU A 5 7.94 25.80 -2.05
CA LEU A 5 8.44 27.16 -2.28
C LEU A 5 7.71 28.21 -1.42
N LYS A 6 6.37 28.11 -1.32
CA LYS A 6 5.57 29.03 -0.50
C LYS A 6 5.90 28.91 0.99
N ARG A 7 6.22 27.71 1.46
CA ARG A 7 6.61 27.45 2.86
C ARG A 7 7.99 28.02 3.15
N MET A 8 8.94 27.87 2.24
CA MET A 8 10.27 28.49 2.36
C MET A 8 10.12 30.01 2.53
N ARG A 9 9.32 30.65 1.65
CA ARG A 9 9.01 32.09 1.71
C ARG A 9 8.34 32.56 3.02
N GLU A 10 7.69 31.67 3.77
CA GLU A 10 7.04 32.00 5.03
C GLU A 10 8.02 32.00 6.23
N ALA A 11 9.23 31.44 6.07
CA ALA A 11 10.29 31.43 7.08
C ALA A 11 10.98 32.81 7.21
N LYS A 12 11.08 33.31 8.44
CA LYS A 12 11.59 34.68 8.74
C LYS A 12 13.04 34.72 9.20
N ASN A 13 13.64 33.55 9.43
CA ASN A 13 15.02 33.38 9.88
C ASN A 13 15.52 31.97 9.48
N LEU A 14 16.82 31.71 9.69
CA LEU A 14 17.44 30.45 9.29
C LEU A 14 16.95 29.25 10.12
N ASP A 15 16.65 29.41 11.41
CA ASP A 15 16.11 28.33 12.24
C ASP A 15 14.70 27.91 11.81
N GLU A 16 13.85 28.86 11.41
CA GLU A 16 12.54 28.59 10.78
C GLU A 16 12.70 27.87 9.43
N LEU A 17 13.69 28.25 8.61
CA LEU A 17 13.98 27.59 7.33
C LEU A 17 14.43 26.13 7.53
N VAL A 18 15.37 25.90 8.47
CA VAL A 18 15.80 24.55 8.89
C VAL A 18 14.62 23.73 9.40
N SER A 19 13.79 24.33 10.26
CA SER A 19 12.61 23.70 10.83
C SER A 19 11.60 23.29 9.75
N GLU A 20 11.35 24.15 8.76
CA GLU A 20 10.45 23.81 7.65
C GLU A 20 11.02 22.70 6.77
N ILE A 21 12.32 22.70 6.47
CA ILE A 21 12.97 21.60 5.76
C ILE A 21 12.81 20.28 6.54
N GLN A 22 13.04 20.27 7.85
CA GLN A 22 12.79 19.08 8.68
C GLN A 22 11.30 18.68 8.71
N ASN A 23 10.37 19.64 8.70
CA ASN A 23 8.93 19.39 8.69
C ASN A 23 8.46 18.73 7.39
N ILE A 24 9.04 19.10 6.24
CA ILE A 24 8.81 18.40 4.95
C ILE A 24 9.04 16.89 5.11
N TYR A 25 10.07 16.48 5.84
CA TYR A 25 10.35 15.06 6.05
C TYR A 25 9.45 14.40 7.11
N LYS A 26 9.14 15.09 8.21
CA LYS A 26 8.21 14.59 9.25
C LYS A 26 6.81 14.29 8.70
N GLU A 27 6.34 15.04 7.70
CA GLU A 27 5.09 14.76 6.98
C GLU A 27 5.07 13.36 6.33
N PHE A 28 6.23 12.78 6.07
CA PHE A 28 6.41 11.46 5.47
C PHE A 28 6.76 10.37 6.49
N ASP A 29 6.79 10.64 7.80
CA ASP A 29 7.10 9.64 8.84
C ASP A 29 6.21 8.38 8.71
N SER A 30 4.90 8.57 8.56
CA SER A 30 3.93 7.49 8.38
C SER A 30 3.81 6.94 6.95
N ASN A 31 4.61 7.46 6.00
CA ASN A 31 4.63 7.05 4.61
C ASN A 31 5.72 5.98 4.36
N LYS A 32 5.47 5.02 3.45
CA LYS A 32 6.49 4.07 2.97
C LYS A 32 7.63 4.75 2.19
N TYR A 33 7.37 5.95 1.68
CA TYR A 33 8.28 6.72 0.82
C TYR A 33 8.74 7.99 1.51
N ILE A 34 9.91 8.49 1.12
CA ILE A 34 10.51 9.73 1.63
C ILE A 34 10.93 10.63 0.44
N PRO A 35 10.83 11.97 0.53
CA PRO A 35 11.28 12.87 -0.53
C PRO A 35 12.77 12.71 -0.83
N ALA A 36 13.08 12.36 -2.08
CA ALA A 36 14.46 12.17 -2.54
C ALA A 36 14.94 13.34 -3.40
N ILE A 37 14.06 13.91 -4.24
CA ILE A 37 14.28 15.16 -4.97
C ILE A 37 12.97 15.98 -4.98
N ILE A 38 13.05 17.25 -4.55
CA ILE A 38 12.02 18.27 -4.72
C ILE A 38 12.58 19.35 -5.65
N GLU A 39 11.79 19.75 -6.64
CA GLU A 39 12.06 20.88 -7.54
C GLU A 39 10.77 21.69 -7.68
N ASN A 40 10.77 22.92 -7.18
CA ASN A 40 9.62 23.83 -7.25
C ASN A 40 10.05 25.22 -7.72
N GLY A 41 9.20 25.88 -8.51
CA GLY A 41 9.46 27.21 -9.02
C GLY A 41 10.30 27.22 -10.31
N LYS A 42 10.78 28.41 -10.66
CA LYS A 42 11.70 28.65 -11.78
C LYS A 42 12.37 30.00 -11.54
N TYR A 43 13.69 29.99 -11.39
CA TYR A 43 14.50 31.20 -11.30
C TYR A 43 15.07 31.59 -12.68
N THR A 44 15.16 32.88 -12.97
CA THR A 44 15.83 33.44 -14.15
C THR A 44 16.74 34.59 -13.73
N VAL A 45 17.43 35.25 -14.67
CA VAL A 45 18.29 36.41 -14.33
C VAL A 45 17.48 37.65 -13.95
N GLU A 46 16.24 37.77 -14.45
CA GLU A 46 15.42 38.98 -14.34
C GLU A 46 14.30 38.85 -13.29
N GLU A 47 13.73 37.65 -13.16
CA GLU A 47 12.65 37.35 -12.23
C GLU A 47 12.60 35.88 -11.81
N GLY A 48 11.85 35.60 -10.74
CA GLY A 48 11.50 34.25 -10.31
C GLY A 48 11.97 33.89 -8.90
N GLU A 49 11.65 32.65 -8.54
CA GLU A 49 11.99 32.04 -7.26
C GLU A 49 12.01 30.53 -7.51
N ASP A 50 13.02 29.83 -6.99
CA ASP A 50 13.04 28.37 -7.01
C ASP A 50 13.64 27.74 -5.75
N PHE A 51 13.26 26.48 -5.57
CA PHE A 51 13.67 25.63 -4.47
C PHE A 51 14.00 24.24 -5.02
N TYR A 52 15.26 23.87 -4.89
CA TYR A 52 15.77 22.53 -5.13
C TYR A 52 16.14 21.91 -3.78
N LEU A 53 15.78 20.64 -3.58
CA LEU A 53 16.21 19.87 -2.42
C LEU A 53 16.43 18.41 -2.82
N LYS A 54 17.54 17.82 -2.37
CA LYS A 54 17.89 16.41 -2.57
C LYS A 54 18.25 15.74 -1.24
N LEU A 55 18.02 14.43 -1.17
CA LEU A 55 18.42 13.61 -0.03
C LEU A 55 19.82 13.00 -0.25
N VAL A 56 20.68 13.10 0.76
CA VAL A 56 22.00 12.46 0.80
C VAL A 56 22.17 11.69 2.12
N LEU A 57 23.11 10.75 2.11
CA LEU A 57 23.54 9.98 3.28
C LEU A 57 24.95 10.44 3.65
N LYS A 58 25.17 10.83 4.91
CA LYS A 58 26.53 11.05 5.45
C LYS A 58 26.84 10.01 6.52
N HIS A 59 28.09 9.60 6.66
CA HIS A 59 28.47 8.77 7.79
C HIS A 59 28.28 9.54 9.12
N HIS A 60 27.78 8.88 10.17
CA HIS A 60 27.44 9.53 11.45
C HIS A 60 28.58 10.35 12.09
N ASN A 61 29.83 9.91 11.93
CA ASN A 61 31.00 10.64 12.45
C ASN A 61 31.32 11.96 11.71
N ILE A 62 30.74 12.19 10.52
CA ILE A 62 30.93 13.43 9.76
C ILE A 62 29.97 14.49 10.31
N ARG A 63 30.50 15.64 10.72
CA ARG A 63 29.69 16.81 11.08
C ARG A 63 29.27 17.56 9.82
N VAL A 64 28.07 18.11 9.81
CA VAL A 64 27.59 18.97 8.72
C VAL A 64 28.26 20.34 8.87
N LYS A 65 29.29 20.60 8.06
CA LYS A 65 30.10 21.85 8.08
C LYS A 65 30.23 22.51 6.71
N SER A 66 29.57 21.94 5.72
CA SER A 66 29.66 22.33 4.32
C SER A 66 28.42 21.81 3.60
N THR A 67 28.20 22.32 2.39
CA THR A 67 27.28 21.72 1.43
C THR A 67 28.04 21.02 0.31
N TRP A 68 27.59 19.82 -0.04
CA TRP A 68 28.11 18.95 -1.09
C TRP A 68 27.29 19.07 -2.39
N LEU A 69 26.41 20.07 -2.50
CA LEU A 69 25.55 20.31 -3.66
C LEU A 69 26.32 20.49 -4.99
N LYS A 70 27.62 20.83 -4.93
CA LYS A 70 28.49 21.03 -6.10
C LYS A 70 28.62 19.80 -7.00
N GLU A 71 28.43 18.59 -6.46
CA GLU A 71 28.47 17.33 -7.23
C GLU A 71 27.06 16.76 -7.42
N ASN A 72 26.34 17.39 -8.35
CA ASN A 72 24.90 17.21 -8.47
C ASN A 72 24.54 15.86 -9.16
N LEU A 73 24.20 14.85 -8.35
CA LEU A 73 23.71 13.53 -8.77
C LEU A 73 24.70 12.72 -9.64
N SER A 74 25.99 13.07 -9.61
CA SER A 74 27.07 12.30 -10.22
C SER A 74 27.22 10.93 -9.55
N TYR A 75 27.55 9.92 -10.36
CA TYR A 75 28.01 8.63 -9.89
C TYR A 75 29.53 8.54 -10.09
N GLY A 76 30.26 8.47 -8.99
CA GLY A 76 31.70 8.28 -8.95
C GLY A 76 32.13 7.83 -7.57
N LEU A 77 33.05 6.88 -7.52
CA LEU A 77 33.87 6.67 -6.33
C LEU A 77 35.06 7.63 -6.49
N SER A 78 35.10 8.71 -5.72
CA SER A 78 36.33 9.46 -5.54
C SER A 78 37.37 8.50 -4.96
N GLU A 79 38.57 8.43 -5.53
CA GLU A 79 39.66 7.76 -4.84
C GLU A 79 39.89 8.48 -3.51
N PRO A 80 39.99 7.76 -2.37
CA PRO A 80 40.19 8.41 -1.09
C PRO A 80 41.60 9.00 -1.03
N GLU A 81 41.73 10.28 -1.35
CA GLU A 81 42.86 11.09 -0.90
C GLU A 81 42.81 11.17 0.64
N ASP A 82 43.98 11.15 1.30
CA ASP A 82 44.17 10.73 2.71
C ASP A 82 43.38 11.52 3.79
N ASP A 83 42.68 12.60 3.44
CA ASP A 83 41.85 13.43 4.34
C ASP A 83 40.40 13.66 3.85
N ASP A 84 39.96 13.11 2.70
CA ASP A 84 38.66 13.49 2.12
C ASP A 84 37.45 12.70 2.67
N PHE A 85 36.75 13.32 3.63
CA PHE A 85 35.47 12.83 4.16
C PHE A 85 34.35 12.73 3.11
N GLY A 86 34.51 13.33 1.92
CA GLY A 86 33.58 13.20 0.79
C GLY A 86 33.31 11.76 0.37
N ALA A 87 34.29 10.85 0.52
CA ALA A 87 34.13 9.42 0.22
C ALA A 87 33.07 8.70 1.08
N PHE A 88 32.58 9.34 2.15
CA PHE A 88 31.54 8.82 3.04
C PHE A 88 30.27 9.69 3.06
N VAL A 89 30.08 10.52 2.02
CA VAL A 89 28.83 11.22 1.73
C VAL A 89 28.31 10.78 0.37
N HIS A 90 27.11 10.20 0.34
CA HIS A 90 26.53 9.57 -0.85
C HIS A 90 25.22 10.24 -1.22
N ASN A 91 25.09 10.70 -2.47
CA ASN A 91 23.78 11.05 -3.02
C ASN A 91 22.84 9.83 -2.91
N VAL A 92 21.60 10.00 -2.45
CA VAL A 92 20.62 8.90 -2.43
C VAL A 92 20.18 8.53 -3.86
N ILE A 93 20.13 9.55 -4.72
CA ILE A 93 19.77 9.43 -6.13
C ILE A 93 20.98 9.83 -6.99
N VAL A 94 21.24 9.08 -8.06
CA VAL A 94 22.28 9.41 -9.05
C VAL A 94 21.70 9.30 -10.47
N TYR A 95 22.39 9.90 -11.43
CA TYR A 95 22.09 9.69 -12.85
C TYR A 95 22.72 8.40 -13.40
N ARG A 96 21.97 7.72 -14.26
CA ARG A 96 22.47 6.68 -15.17
C ARG A 96 22.23 7.08 -16.61
N ASN A 97 23.28 6.98 -17.42
CA ASN A 97 23.20 7.21 -18.85
C ASN A 97 22.64 5.96 -19.55
N TYR A 98 21.52 6.12 -20.25
CA TYR A 98 20.91 5.06 -21.05
C TYR A 98 20.35 5.63 -22.35
N LYS A 99 20.79 5.10 -23.51
CA LYS A 99 20.32 5.54 -24.84
C LYS A 99 20.26 7.08 -25.02
N SER A 100 21.32 7.77 -24.61
CA SER A 100 21.45 9.24 -24.67
C SER A 100 20.48 10.04 -23.77
N THR A 101 19.80 9.40 -22.83
CA THR A 101 19.05 10.06 -21.74
C THR A 101 19.73 9.82 -20.39
N HIS A 102 19.49 10.75 -19.45
CA HIS A 102 19.88 10.60 -18.05
C HIS A 102 18.64 10.14 -17.27
N LEU A 103 18.71 8.95 -16.66
CA LEU A 103 17.65 8.41 -15.79
C LEU A 103 18.06 8.60 -14.33
N TYR A 104 17.12 9.03 -13.47
CA TYR A 104 17.35 8.93 -12.03
C TYR A 104 17.31 7.46 -11.59
N GLN A 105 18.27 7.04 -10.76
CA GLN A 105 18.25 5.75 -10.07
C GLN A 105 18.65 5.95 -8.61
N VAL A 106 18.31 5.00 -7.73
CA VAL A 106 18.96 4.94 -6.42
C VAL A 106 20.44 4.67 -6.61
N ASN A 107 21.28 5.29 -5.79
CA ASN A 107 22.72 5.06 -5.82
C ASN A 107 23.05 3.57 -5.55
N PRO A 108 23.74 2.85 -6.46
CA PRO A 108 24.04 1.42 -6.29
C PRO A 108 24.85 1.06 -5.05
N LEU A 109 25.51 2.03 -4.40
CA LEU A 109 26.26 1.83 -3.15
C LEU A 109 25.37 1.75 -1.90
N ILE A 110 24.09 2.11 -2.03
CA ILE A 110 23.12 2.13 -0.91
C ILE A 110 21.95 1.15 -1.13
N THR A 111 22.23 0.07 -1.86
CA THR A 111 21.29 -1.02 -2.15
C THR A 111 21.96 -2.34 -1.76
N ASN A 112 21.65 -2.86 -0.56
CA ASN A 112 22.25 -4.11 -0.07
C ASN A 112 21.69 -5.34 -0.80
N ASP A 113 20.40 -5.26 -1.18
CA ASP A 113 19.69 -6.33 -1.88
C ASP A 113 19.62 -6.05 -3.38
N GLN A 114 19.34 -7.10 -4.16
CA GLN A 114 19.23 -6.94 -5.62
C GLN A 114 18.07 -5.98 -5.96
N ILE A 115 18.28 -5.06 -6.89
CA ILE A 115 17.19 -4.26 -7.44
C ILE A 115 16.83 -4.82 -8.82
N TYR A 116 15.58 -5.26 -8.97
CA TYR A 116 15.10 -5.81 -10.24
C TYR A 116 14.48 -4.70 -11.08
N GLU A 117 15.25 -4.26 -12.09
CA GLU A 117 14.84 -3.31 -13.12
C GLU A 117 13.98 -4.00 -14.18
N TYR A 118 12.82 -3.43 -14.52
CA TYR A 118 11.84 -4.10 -15.40
C TYR A 118 11.36 -3.28 -16.61
N GLN A 119 11.53 -1.95 -16.63
CA GLN A 119 11.15 -1.14 -17.79
C GLN A 119 11.96 0.17 -17.90
N TYR A 120 12.39 0.51 -19.13
CA TYR A 120 13.18 1.70 -19.44
C TYR A 120 12.54 2.65 -20.47
N ASP A 121 11.30 2.42 -20.88
CA ASP A 121 10.67 3.22 -21.93
C ASP A 121 10.18 4.57 -21.39
N ASN A 122 10.70 5.66 -21.97
CA ASN A 122 10.29 7.06 -21.78
C ASN A 122 10.11 7.56 -20.33
N SER A 123 10.73 6.88 -19.35
CA SER A 123 10.62 7.21 -17.94
C SER A 123 11.70 8.21 -17.51
N LEU A 124 11.39 9.09 -16.54
CA LEU A 124 12.38 10.01 -15.94
C LEU A 124 13.38 9.28 -15.03
N PHE A 125 13.00 8.11 -14.53
CA PHE A 125 13.73 7.31 -13.57
C PHE A 125 13.71 5.84 -13.96
N VAL A 126 14.61 5.05 -13.39
CA VAL A 126 14.67 3.59 -13.56
C VAL A 126 13.50 2.95 -12.80
N ASN A 127 12.62 2.24 -13.52
CA ASN A 127 11.53 1.48 -12.92
C ASN A 127 12.07 0.16 -12.37
N ALA A 128 12.06 0.01 -11.05
CA ALA A 128 12.62 -1.14 -10.38
C ALA A 128 11.95 -1.45 -9.03
N TYR A 129 12.15 -2.68 -8.55
CA TYR A 129 11.63 -3.21 -7.28
C TYR A 129 12.76 -3.65 -6.35
N TYR A 130 12.50 -3.61 -5.04
CA TYR A 130 13.45 -4.05 -4.01
C TYR A 130 13.31 -5.57 -3.77
N ASN A 131 14.41 -6.32 -3.89
CA ASN A 131 14.43 -7.77 -3.71
C ASN A 131 14.64 -8.20 -2.25
N ASP A 132 13.62 -8.01 -1.43
CA ASP A 132 13.24 -9.16 -0.60
C ASP A 132 12.59 -10.17 -1.53
N GLU A 133 12.96 -11.44 -1.39
CA GLU A 133 12.73 -12.48 -2.39
C GLU A 133 11.32 -12.58 -3.03
N TYR A 134 10.15 -12.47 -2.42
CA TYR A 134 9.52 -11.88 -1.22
C TYR A 134 8.77 -10.53 -1.34
N SER A 135 8.98 -9.68 -2.37
CA SER A 135 8.01 -8.64 -2.81
C SER A 135 6.78 -9.21 -3.57
N ARG A 136 6.47 -10.50 -3.33
CA ARG A 136 5.82 -11.47 -4.23
C ARG A 136 4.44 -11.06 -4.76
N LEU A 137 4.44 -10.22 -5.81
CA LEU A 137 3.89 -10.57 -7.14
C LEU A 137 4.20 -9.46 -8.17
N LYS A 138 4.21 -8.18 -7.74
CA LYS A 138 4.89 -7.08 -8.47
C LYS A 138 5.69 -6.09 -7.61
N GLY A 139 5.27 -5.82 -6.36
CA GLY A 139 6.03 -5.01 -5.40
C GLY A 139 5.79 -3.49 -5.46
N ASP A 140 6.21 -2.79 -4.41
CA ASP A 140 6.24 -1.31 -4.35
C ASP A 140 7.42 -0.79 -5.22
N PRO A 141 7.20 0.15 -6.15
CA PRO A 141 8.30 0.70 -6.96
C PRO A 141 9.33 1.43 -6.08
N VAL A 142 10.62 1.21 -6.33
CA VAL A 142 11.72 1.83 -5.57
C VAL A 142 11.70 3.35 -5.69
N LEU A 143 11.33 3.87 -6.86
CA LEU A 143 11.20 5.29 -7.17
C LEU A 143 9.81 5.60 -7.70
N LYS A 144 9.25 6.75 -7.31
CA LYS A 144 8.02 7.29 -7.90
C LYS A 144 8.03 8.82 -7.90
N SER A 145 7.19 9.43 -8.72
CA SER A 145 6.89 10.87 -8.68
C SER A 145 5.48 11.11 -8.15
N ASP A 146 5.24 12.33 -7.64
CA ASP A 146 3.90 12.85 -7.32
C ASP A 146 3.76 14.27 -7.89
N GLN A 147 2.55 14.83 -7.93
CA GLN A 147 2.26 16.15 -8.50
C GLN A 147 3.11 17.29 -7.91
N ASN A 148 3.61 17.14 -6.67
CA ASN A 148 4.37 18.17 -5.95
C ASN A 148 5.83 17.77 -5.65
N ILE A 149 6.22 16.52 -5.90
CA ILE A 149 7.55 15.98 -5.58
C ILE A 149 8.10 15.24 -6.80
N LYS A 150 9.24 15.72 -7.30
CA LYS A 150 9.89 15.19 -8.49
C LYS A 150 10.29 13.73 -8.33
N LEU A 151 10.85 13.37 -7.17
CA LEU A 151 11.22 11.99 -6.87
C LEU A 151 11.06 11.64 -5.39
N LEU A 152 10.36 10.55 -5.13
CA LEU A 152 10.19 9.86 -3.86
C LEU A 152 10.95 8.52 -3.92
N VAL A 153 11.64 8.16 -2.85
CA VAL A 153 12.31 6.85 -2.72
C VAL A 153 11.63 6.01 -1.63
N LEU A 154 11.56 4.70 -1.83
CA LEU A 154 11.06 3.74 -0.85
C LEU A 154 12.01 3.68 0.38
N LYS A 155 11.48 3.91 1.59
CA LYS A 155 12.29 3.98 2.82
C LYS A 155 13.03 2.68 3.16
N ASP A 156 12.45 1.53 2.81
CA ASP A 156 13.04 0.23 3.16
C ASP A 156 14.39 -0.01 2.48
N VAL A 157 14.63 0.59 1.30
CA VAL A 157 15.94 0.59 0.62
C VAL A 157 17.04 1.17 1.51
N LEU A 158 16.70 2.18 2.31
CA LEU A 158 17.63 2.90 3.17
C LEU A 158 17.77 2.26 4.57
N LYS A 159 16.84 1.38 4.95
CA LYS A 159 16.73 0.79 6.29
C LYS A 159 17.99 0.02 6.73
N GLY A 160 18.69 -0.62 5.78
CA GLY A 160 19.92 -1.37 6.05
C GLY A 160 21.15 -0.48 6.34
N TYR A 161 21.09 0.80 6.00
CA TYR A 161 22.19 1.77 6.13
C TYR A 161 21.93 2.83 7.20
N ILE A 162 20.65 3.08 7.50
CA ILE A 162 20.17 4.05 8.49
C ILE A 162 19.40 3.31 9.59
N ASN A 163 20.07 2.55 10.45
CA ASN A 163 19.43 2.08 11.68
C ASN A 163 20.36 1.96 12.88
N ASP A 164 19.85 2.52 13.98
CA ASP A 164 20.37 2.57 15.34
C ASP A 164 21.82 3.11 15.49
N PRO A 165 21.99 4.34 16.02
CA PRO A 165 23.28 4.84 16.51
C PRO A 165 23.97 3.88 17.50
N ASN A 166 23.20 3.07 18.23
CA ASN A 166 23.68 2.04 19.17
C ASN A 166 23.76 0.64 18.55
N GLY A 167 23.35 0.49 17.29
CA GLY A 167 23.38 -0.78 16.55
C GLY A 167 24.81 -1.27 16.30
N ILE A 168 24.95 -2.58 16.07
CA ILE A 168 26.25 -3.24 15.87
C ILE A 168 26.63 -3.34 14.38
N VAL A 169 25.74 -2.93 13.47
CA VAL A 169 25.94 -2.99 12.02
C VAL A 169 26.68 -1.74 11.54
N TYR A 170 27.60 -1.92 10.61
CA TYR A 170 28.42 -0.88 9.98
C TYR A 170 28.36 -1.05 8.45
N PRO A 171 28.41 0.03 7.64
CA PRO A 171 28.54 1.46 8.00
C PRO A 171 27.24 2.09 8.52
N LYS A 172 27.38 3.10 9.39
CA LYS A 172 26.28 3.87 9.99
C LYS A 172 26.12 5.23 9.31
N TYR A 173 25.03 5.41 8.58
CA TYR A 173 24.71 6.67 7.91
C TYR A 173 23.54 7.42 8.58
N GLU A 174 23.52 8.73 8.39
CA GLU A 174 22.44 9.65 8.77
C GLU A 174 21.94 10.39 7.53
N LEU A 175 20.66 10.76 7.52
CA LEU A 175 20.07 11.54 6.42
C LEU A 175 20.44 13.02 6.53
N VAL A 176 20.77 13.61 5.39
CA VAL A 176 20.90 15.05 5.23
C VAL A 176 20.11 15.48 4.00
N ALA A 177 19.31 16.54 4.14
CA ALA A 177 18.69 17.23 3.02
C ALA A 177 19.62 18.36 2.58
N GLU A 178 20.13 18.26 1.36
CA GLU A 178 20.85 19.38 0.73
C GLU A 178 19.86 20.21 -0.08
N PHE A 179 19.93 21.53 0.03
CA PHE A 179 19.01 22.42 -0.65
C PHE A 179 19.70 23.64 -1.28
N GLU A 180 19.05 24.15 -2.31
CA GLU A 180 19.30 25.44 -2.95
C GLU A 180 17.97 26.20 -3.01
N TYR A 181 17.96 27.42 -2.51
CA TYR A 181 16.84 28.35 -2.61
C TYR A 181 17.33 29.65 -3.23
N ARG A 182 16.67 30.10 -4.30
CA ARG A 182 16.96 31.38 -4.96
C ARG A 182 15.72 32.25 -5.00
N THR A 183 15.92 33.52 -4.69
CA THR A 183 14.86 34.54 -4.74
C THR A 183 15.43 35.90 -5.14
N HIS A 184 14.63 36.70 -5.85
CA HIS A 184 14.88 38.14 -6.02
C HIS A 184 14.34 38.99 -4.84
N ASP A 185 13.43 38.43 -4.03
CA ASP A 185 12.85 39.08 -2.86
C ASP A 185 13.26 38.32 -1.58
N SER A 186 14.15 38.91 -0.78
CA SER A 186 14.73 38.22 0.37
C SER A 186 13.75 38.14 1.54
N MET A 187 13.29 36.91 1.82
CA MET A 187 12.32 36.63 2.89
C MET A 187 12.89 36.88 4.31
N ILE A 188 14.21 36.72 4.48
CA ILE A 188 14.90 36.91 5.77
C ILE A 188 15.50 38.31 5.80
N LYS A 189 14.88 39.21 6.56
CA LYS A 189 15.31 40.61 6.65
C LYS A 189 16.70 40.73 7.27
N ASN A 190 17.53 41.55 6.64
CA ASN A 190 18.91 41.84 7.06
C ASN A 190 19.82 40.60 7.11
N ILE A 191 19.56 39.57 6.29
CA ILE A 191 20.49 38.46 6.15
C ILE A 191 21.75 38.92 5.41
N GLU A 192 22.93 38.57 5.93
CA GLU A 192 24.22 38.93 5.34
C GLU A 192 24.83 37.72 4.62
N SER A 193 25.64 37.99 3.58
CA SER A 193 26.41 36.97 2.86
C SER A 193 27.46 36.36 3.78
N ASN A 194 27.21 35.15 4.28
CA ASN A 194 28.05 34.50 5.28
C ASN A 194 27.78 32.98 5.34
N GLU A 195 28.62 32.28 6.10
CA GLU A 195 28.48 30.87 6.45
C GLU A 195 27.97 30.74 7.90
N TYR A 196 26.92 29.95 8.09
CA TYR A 196 26.20 29.79 9.35
C TYR A 196 26.23 28.31 9.76
N GLU A 197 27.02 27.96 10.79
CA GLU A 197 26.95 26.67 11.47
C GLU A 197 25.81 26.70 12.53
N LEU A 198 24.81 25.85 12.36
CA LEU A 198 23.69 25.62 13.29
C LEU A 198 23.82 24.22 13.90
N GLN A 199 23.04 23.92 14.95
CA GLN A 199 23.16 22.64 15.68
C GLN A 199 22.99 21.42 14.74
N ASP A 200 21.95 21.46 13.89
CA ASP A 200 21.57 20.36 13.00
C ASP A 200 21.71 20.74 11.51
N ALA A 201 22.40 21.84 11.18
CA ALA A 201 22.49 22.32 9.80
C ALA A 201 23.74 23.18 9.52
N TYR A 202 24.13 23.23 8.25
CA TYR A 202 25.05 24.21 7.70
C TYR A 202 24.34 25.01 6.61
N ILE A 203 24.53 26.34 6.59
CA ILE A 203 23.94 27.21 5.56
C ILE A 203 24.98 28.23 5.08
N ARG A 204 25.16 28.35 3.76
CA ARG A 204 25.83 29.50 3.14
C ARG A 204 24.79 30.38 2.46
N VAL A 205 24.89 31.68 2.71
CA VAL A 205 24.07 32.71 2.08
C VAL A 205 24.97 33.57 1.20
N ASP A 206 24.55 33.75 -0.05
CA ASP A 206 25.19 34.64 -1.02
C ASP A 206 24.14 35.69 -1.46
N VAL A 207 24.20 36.89 -0.86
CA VAL A 207 23.32 38.03 -1.19
C VAL A 207 23.99 38.96 -2.21
N THR A 208 23.22 39.41 -3.19
CA THR A 208 23.57 40.45 -4.17
C THR A 208 22.49 41.53 -4.19
N ASP A 209 22.75 42.66 -4.86
CA ASP A 209 21.82 43.80 -4.95
C ASP A 209 20.40 43.42 -5.43
N ASN A 210 20.29 42.36 -6.24
CA ASN A 210 19.03 41.94 -6.89
C ASN A 210 18.61 40.49 -6.57
N SER A 211 19.35 39.75 -5.73
CA SER A 211 19.00 38.36 -5.40
C SER A 211 19.65 37.82 -4.13
N THR A 212 19.06 36.76 -3.58
CA THR A 212 19.61 35.95 -2.49
C THR A 212 19.67 34.50 -2.95
N LEU A 213 20.85 33.90 -2.88
CA LEU A 213 21.06 32.46 -2.98
C LEU A 213 21.31 31.92 -1.55
N ILE A 214 20.56 30.90 -1.16
CA ILE A 214 20.77 30.16 0.08
C ILE A 214 21.07 28.72 -0.30
N LEU A 215 22.25 28.23 0.08
CA LEU A 215 22.62 26.82 -0.01
C LEU A 215 22.73 26.25 1.40
N GLY A 216 22.30 25.01 1.61
CA GLY A 216 22.51 24.39 2.91
C GLY A 216 22.34 22.89 2.92
N SER A 217 22.69 22.32 4.07
CA SER A 217 22.65 20.90 4.34
C SER A 217 22.09 20.73 5.76
N VAL A 218 20.94 20.06 5.88
CA VAL A 218 20.14 19.94 7.11
C VAL A 218 20.04 18.48 7.52
N LEU A 219 20.39 18.14 8.76
CA LEU A 219 20.23 16.81 9.32
C LEU A 219 18.73 16.46 9.45
N ILE A 220 18.35 15.30 8.91
CA ILE A 220 16.98 14.82 8.90
C ILE A 220 16.85 13.59 9.82
N PRO A 221 15.95 13.60 10.82
CA PRO A 221 15.68 12.41 11.61
C PRO A 221 15.00 11.34 10.75
N PHE A 222 15.63 10.17 10.60
CA PHE A 222 15.03 9.07 9.85
C PHE A 222 14.04 8.28 10.72
N ASN A 223 12.74 8.48 10.46
CA ASN A 223 11.70 7.66 11.04
C ASN A 223 11.23 6.58 10.04
N ASN A 224 11.67 5.33 10.26
CA ASN A 224 11.10 4.14 9.58
C ASN A 224 10.09 3.38 10.46
N LYS A 225 9.62 3.97 11.56
CA LYS A 225 8.37 3.53 12.16
C LYS A 225 7.25 4.06 11.27
N LEU A 226 6.77 3.21 10.37
CA LEU A 226 5.40 3.35 9.89
C LEU A 226 4.51 3.39 11.13
N ASP A 227 4.06 4.59 11.50
CA ASP A 227 3.19 4.79 12.66
C ASP A 227 1.86 4.08 12.41
N LYS A 228 1.84 2.81 12.82
CA LYS A 228 0.64 2.06 13.13
C LYS A 228 0.05 2.73 14.36
N VAL A 229 -0.67 3.83 14.14
CA VAL A 229 -1.61 4.38 15.11
C VAL A 229 -2.38 3.19 15.66
N PRO A 230 -2.25 2.85 16.96
CA PRO A 230 -2.79 1.61 17.47
C PRO A 230 -4.30 1.63 17.26
N ARG A 231 -4.78 0.71 16.43
CA ARG A 231 -6.21 0.60 16.14
C ARG A 231 -6.85 -0.03 17.35
N ASN A 232 -7.90 0.61 17.87
CA ASN A 232 -8.67 0.06 18.99
C ASN A 232 -9.57 -1.07 18.47
N ILE A 233 -8.95 -2.23 18.21
CA ILE A 233 -9.59 -3.43 17.71
C ILE A 233 -9.58 -4.47 18.82
N GLN A 234 -10.77 -5.01 19.08
CA GLN A 234 -11.00 -6.09 20.00
C GLN A 234 -10.76 -7.41 19.26
N VAL A 235 -9.89 -8.23 19.83
CA VAL A 235 -9.50 -9.54 19.30
C VAL A 235 -9.90 -10.61 20.31
N ILE A 236 -10.46 -11.71 19.84
CA ILE A 236 -10.63 -12.91 20.66
C ILE A 236 -9.45 -13.84 20.34
N ASP A 237 -8.71 -14.23 21.36
CA ASP A 237 -7.62 -15.18 21.22
C ASP A 237 -8.12 -16.56 20.76
N LEU A 238 -7.47 -17.15 19.77
CA LEU A 238 -7.95 -18.39 19.14
C LEU A 238 -7.95 -19.60 20.10
N VAL A 239 -7.03 -19.62 21.08
CA VAL A 239 -6.83 -20.78 21.96
C VAL A 239 -7.62 -20.65 23.25
N SER A 240 -7.52 -19.52 23.94
CA SER A 240 -8.24 -19.27 25.19
C SER A 240 -9.71 -18.87 24.98
N LEU A 241 -10.05 -18.37 23.78
CA LEU A 241 -11.33 -17.72 23.47
C LEU A 241 -11.62 -16.52 24.38
N GLU A 242 -10.60 -15.91 24.99
CA GLU A 242 -10.71 -14.70 25.80
C GLU A 242 -10.39 -13.45 24.97
N GLN A 243 -10.89 -12.30 25.39
CA GLN A 243 -10.56 -11.04 24.73
C GLN A 243 -9.12 -10.63 25.07
N ARG A 244 -8.34 -10.26 24.05
CA ARG A 244 -6.99 -9.70 24.21
C ARG A 244 -6.81 -8.42 23.38
N GLU A 245 -5.71 -7.73 23.63
CA GLU A 245 -5.28 -6.60 22.80
C GLU A 245 -4.91 -7.07 21.38
N HIS A 246 -5.13 -6.19 20.41
CA HIS A 246 -4.72 -6.39 19.02
C HIS A 246 -3.19 -6.39 18.92
N ASN A 247 -2.65 -7.41 18.25
CA ASN A 247 -1.25 -7.50 17.89
C ASN A 247 -1.05 -7.07 16.42
N PRO A 248 -0.69 -5.80 16.15
CA PRO A 248 -0.48 -5.31 14.78
C PRO A 248 0.80 -5.84 14.12
N LYS A 249 1.55 -6.75 14.77
CA LYS A 249 2.74 -7.43 14.21
C LYS A 249 2.47 -8.88 13.79
N ASN A 250 1.33 -9.47 14.16
CA ASN A 250 0.93 -10.79 13.69
C ASN A 250 0.45 -10.68 12.23
N TYR A 251 1.29 -11.06 11.26
CA TYR A 251 0.93 -11.13 9.83
C TYR A 251 0.91 -12.57 9.30
N THR A 252 1.51 -13.48 10.04
CA THR A 252 1.75 -14.89 9.69
C THR A 252 0.66 -15.82 10.19
N GLY A 253 -0.12 -15.40 11.20
CA GLY A 253 -1.15 -16.23 11.82
C GLY A 253 -0.58 -17.42 12.58
N ASP A 254 0.55 -17.22 13.26
CA ASP A 254 1.30 -18.28 13.93
C ASP A 254 0.81 -18.57 15.36
N MET A 255 1.70 -18.78 16.33
CA MET A 255 1.38 -19.34 17.65
C MET A 255 0.45 -18.46 18.50
N ASN A 256 0.24 -17.19 18.13
CA ASN A 256 -0.63 -16.25 18.84
C ASN A 256 -1.72 -15.67 17.93
N GLU A 257 -2.34 -16.50 17.09
CA GLU A 257 -3.41 -16.04 16.20
C GLU A 257 -4.69 -15.61 16.96
N GLY A 258 -5.42 -14.67 16.39
CA GLY A 258 -6.66 -14.13 16.94
C GLY A 258 -7.79 -14.10 15.92
N LEU A 259 -9.02 -13.97 16.43
CA LEU A 259 -10.24 -13.85 15.64
C LEU A 259 -10.82 -12.45 15.84
N ILE A 260 -11.05 -11.73 14.74
CA ILE A 260 -11.55 -10.37 14.71
C ILE A 260 -12.91 -10.35 14.04
N TYR A 261 -13.93 -9.93 14.79
CA TYR A 261 -15.32 -9.93 14.35
C TYR A 261 -15.80 -8.52 14.02
N PHE A 262 -16.63 -8.44 12.98
CA PHE A 262 -17.31 -7.25 12.53
C PHE A 262 -18.80 -7.53 12.31
N LYS A 263 -19.64 -6.54 12.59
CA LYS A 263 -21.08 -6.61 12.25
C LYS A 263 -21.23 -6.84 10.74
N LYS A 264 -22.20 -7.68 10.34
CA LYS A 264 -22.43 -8.06 8.93
C LYS A 264 -22.63 -6.88 7.98
N ASP A 265 -23.00 -5.69 8.47
CA ASP A 265 -23.04 -4.44 7.72
C ASP A 265 -21.76 -4.12 6.92
N ILE A 266 -20.57 -4.56 7.37
CA ILE A 266 -19.32 -4.32 6.62
C ILE A 266 -19.33 -4.96 5.23
N ILE A 267 -20.22 -5.93 4.97
CA ILE A 267 -20.39 -6.53 3.63
C ILE A 267 -20.67 -5.45 2.56
N LYS A 268 -21.38 -4.37 2.91
CA LYS A 268 -21.67 -3.23 2.04
C LYS A 268 -20.42 -2.40 1.70
N ILE A 269 -19.36 -2.53 2.49
CA ILE A 269 -18.06 -1.89 2.29
C ILE A 269 -17.17 -2.86 1.50
N ILE A 270 -17.06 -4.12 1.95
CA ILE A 270 -16.26 -5.16 1.30
C ILE A 270 -16.65 -5.30 -0.19
N LYS A 271 -17.94 -5.46 -0.52
CA LYS A 271 -18.43 -5.59 -1.91
C LYS A 271 -18.05 -4.42 -2.84
N LYS A 272 -17.68 -3.23 -2.31
CA LYS A 272 -17.23 -2.09 -3.14
C LYS A 272 -15.79 -2.26 -3.64
N TYR A 273 -14.94 -2.92 -2.86
CA TYR A 273 -13.50 -3.05 -3.12
C TYR A 273 -13.08 -4.48 -3.48
N TYR A 274 -13.90 -5.47 -3.13
CA TYR A 274 -13.59 -6.89 -3.26
C TYR A 274 -14.72 -7.65 -3.96
N TYR A 275 -14.34 -8.70 -4.68
CA TYR A 275 -15.24 -9.82 -5.01
C TYR A 275 -15.17 -10.87 -3.91
N ILE A 276 -16.27 -11.57 -3.66
CA ILE A 276 -16.36 -12.68 -2.69
C ILE A 276 -16.30 -13.99 -3.47
N TYR A 277 -15.28 -14.82 -3.18
CA TYR A 277 -15.09 -16.14 -3.77
C TYR A 277 -14.74 -17.11 -2.65
N ASN A 278 -15.57 -18.14 -2.46
CA ASN A 278 -15.45 -19.09 -1.35
C ASN A 278 -15.22 -18.42 0.02
N LEU A 279 -14.19 -18.85 0.77
CA LEU A 279 -13.78 -18.30 2.05
C LEU A 279 -12.73 -17.17 1.87
N GLN A 280 -12.77 -16.48 0.73
CA GLN A 280 -11.82 -15.44 0.34
C GLN A 280 -12.51 -14.20 -0.24
N ILE A 281 -11.84 -13.07 -0.07
CA ILE A 281 -12.09 -11.84 -0.83
C ILE A 281 -10.92 -11.55 -1.77
N VAL A 282 -11.23 -11.10 -2.99
CA VAL A 282 -10.29 -10.80 -4.08
C VAL A 282 -10.37 -9.32 -4.41
N ASP A 283 -9.27 -8.58 -4.41
CA ASP A 283 -9.28 -7.14 -4.70
C ASP A 283 -9.73 -6.87 -6.15
N LYS A 284 -10.62 -5.88 -6.33
CA LYS A 284 -11.15 -5.50 -7.65
C LYS A 284 -10.12 -4.80 -8.54
N ASN A 285 -9.11 -4.17 -7.94
CA ASN A 285 -8.05 -3.47 -8.68
C ASN A 285 -6.80 -4.35 -8.87
N GLU A 286 -6.55 -5.25 -7.92
CA GLU A 286 -5.36 -6.11 -7.87
C GLU A 286 -5.78 -7.56 -7.57
N ILE A 287 -6.28 -8.29 -8.58
CA ILE A 287 -6.87 -9.64 -8.44
C ILE A 287 -5.94 -10.72 -7.85
N GLU A 288 -4.64 -10.42 -7.81
CA GLU A 288 -3.59 -11.20 -7.16
C GLU A 288 -3.66 -11.10 -5.62
N ASN A 289 -4.17 -9.99 -5.08
CA ASN A 289 -4.37 -9.79 -3.64
C ASN A 289 -5.65 -10.46 -3.17
N GLN A 290 -5.48 -11.47 -2.30
CA GLN A 290 -6.58 -12.28 -1.78
C GLN A 290 -6.40 -12.44 -0.27
N TYR A 291 -7.51 -12.37 0.47
CA TYR A 291 -7.52 -12.44 1.94
C TYR A 291 -8.60 -13.43 2.39
N LEU A 292 -8.32 -14.23 3.42
CA LEU A 292 -9.32 -15.13 4.00
C LEU A 292 -10.40 -14.31 4.72
N ILE A 293 -11.66 -14.74 4.57
CA ILE A 293 -12.82 -14.14 5.23
C ILE A 293 -13.84 -15.23 5.52
N ASP A 294 -14.47 -15.16 6.69
CA ASP A 294 -15.54 -16.07 7.06
C ASP A 294 -16.83 -15.27 7.27
N ILE A 295 -17.81 -15.47 6.39
CA ILE A 295 -19.07 -14.72 6.35
C ILE A 295 -20.14 -15.61 6.99
N LEU A 296 -20.51 -15.27 8.23
CA LEU A 296 -21.48 -16.00 9.04
C LEU A 296 -22.86 -15.31 8.98
N ASP A 297 -23.85 -15.88 9.65
CA ASP A 297 -25.25 -15.40 9.57
C ASP A 297 -25.43 -13.98 10.12
N ASP A 298 -24.79 -13.64 11.25
CA ASP A 298 -24.91 -12.36 11.95
C ASP A 298 -23.66 -11.47 11.89
N LYS A 299 -22.51 -12.07 11.58
CA LYS A 299 -21.18 -11.46 11.72
C LYS A 299 -20.23 -11.87 10.59
N ILE A 300 -19.13 -11.14 10.47
CA ILE A 300 -18.02 -11.45 9.56
C ILE A 300 -16.76 -11.56 10.39
N MET A 301 -15.98 -12.62 10.17
CA MET A 301 -14.75 -12.91 10.88
C MET A 301 -13.55 -12.84 9.94
N PHE A 302 -12.46 -12.25 10.45
CA PHE A 302 -11.12 -12.36 9.90
C PHE A 302 -10.20 -12.94 10.96
N PHE A 303 -9.23 -13.75 10.54
CA PHE A 303 -8.03 -14.01 11.34
C PHE A 303 -7.26 -12.69 11.56
N GLU A 304 -6.62 -12.50 12.70
CA GLU A 304 -5.86 -11.27 13.01
C GLU A 304 -4.72 -11.08 12.01
N GLY A 305 -4.04 -12.15 11.60
CA GLY A 305 -3.07 -12.14 10.50
C GLY A 305 -3.64 -11.59 9.19
N GLU A 306 -4.84 -12.00 8.81
CA GLU A 306 -5.52 -11.62 7.56
C GLU A 306 -6.04 -10.17 7.61
N TYR A 307 -6.69 -9.80 8.72
CA TYR A 307 -7.04 -8.40 8.99
C TYR A 307 -5.79 -7.51 8.91
N ASN A 308 -4.67 -7.93 9.50
CA ASN A 308 -3.44 -7.15 9.49
C ASN A 308 -2.87 -6.91 8.08
N LYS A 309 -3.14 -7.79 7.11
CA LYS A 309 -2.78 -7.59 5.69
C LYS A 309 -3.68 -6.57 4.96
N LEU A 310 -4.93 -6.36 5.39
CA LEU A 310 -5.87 -5.46 4.70
C LEU A 310 -5.33 -4.01 4.56
N PRO A 311 -5.60 -3.31 3.45
CA PRO A 311 -5.19 -1.92 3.26
C PRO A 311 -5.76 -0.96 4.32
N LYS A 312 -5.01 0.08 4.68
CA LYS A 312 -5.44 1.14 5.63
C LYS A 312 -6.81 1.72 5.28
N LEU A 313 -7.06 1.98 3.98
CA LEU A 313 -8.31 2.51 3.45
C LEU A 313 -9.55 1.64 3.79
N ILE A 314 -9.36 0.32 3.92
CA ILE A 314 -10.43 -0.62 4.24
C ILE A 314 -10.64 -0.67 5.75
N LYS A 315 -9.55 -0.81 6.52
CA LYS A 315 -9.57 -0.78 7.99
C LYS A 315 -10.26 0.47 8.53
N ASP A 316 -9.87 1.64 8.04
CA ASP A 316 -10.46 2.95 8.41
C ASP A 316 -12.00 3.02 8.20
N ARG A 317 -12.58 2.12 7.40
CA ARG A 317 -14.03 2.02 7.14
C ARG A 317 -14.72 0.91 7.92
N ILE A 318 -14.04 -0.20 8.23
CA ILE A 318 -14.63 -1.37 8.91
C ILE A 318 -14.42 -1.37 10.43
N ASP A 319 -13.36 -0.72 10.93
CA ASP A 319 -12.99 -0.75 12.36
C ASP A 319 -14.13 -0.35 13.30
N MET A 320 -14.96 0.63 12.93
CA MET A 320 -16.12 1.08 13.73
C MET A 320 -17.23 0.02 13.90
N TYR A 321 -17.17 -1.07 13.15
CA TYR A 321 -18.09 -2.21 13.22
C TYR A 321 -17.52 -3.40 13.99
N ASN A 322 -16.28 -3.29 14.49
CA ASN A 322 -15.66 -4.33 15.32
C ASN A 322 -16.43 -4.52 16.64
N PHE A 323 -16.53 -5.78 17.08
CA PHE A 323 -17.15 -6.13 18.35
C PHE A 323 -16.67 -7.51 18.84
N VAL A 324 -16.93 -7.81 20.11
CA VAL A 324 -16.75 -9.14 20.71
C VAL A 324 -18.10 -9.86 20.73
N PRO A 325 -18.28 -11.00 20.01
CA PRO A 325 -19.47 -11.81 20.10
C PRO A 325 -19.75 -12.31 21.54
N ILE A 326 -21.01 -12.20 21.97
CA ILE A 326 -21.45 -12.65 23.31
C ILE A 326 -21.54 -14.18 23.38
N LYS A 327 -21.92 -14.82 22.27
CA LYS A 327 -21.95 -16.29 22.15
C LYS A 327 -20.62 -16.77 21.57
N LYS A 328 -20.04 -17.80 22.19
CA LYS A 328 -18.84 -18.51 21.71
C LYS A 328 -19.17 -19.72 20.81
N ASP A 329 -20.45 -20.00 20.62
CA ASP A 329 -20.93 -20.93 19.58
C ASP A 329 -20.80 -20.24 18.21
N ASP A 330 -20.55 -21.02 17.16
CA ASP A 330 -20.44 -20.55 15.78
C ASP A 330 -19.47 -19.37 15.58
N MET A 331 -18.30 -19.48 16.21
CA MET A 331 -17.20 -18.50 16.10
C MET A 331 -16.49 -18.55 14.74
N ILE A 332 -16.55 -19.69 14.06
CA ILE A 332 -15.89 -19.99 12.79
C ILE A 332 -16.75 -21.02 12.06
N SER A 333 -16.92 -20.91 10.74
CA SER A 333 -17.68 -21.87 9.95
C SER A 333 -16.98 -23.22 9.91
N GLU A 334 -17.75 -24.31 9.74
CA GLU A 334 -17.16 -25.64 9.73
C GLU A 334 -16.13 -25.83 8.60
N ALA A 335 -16.31 -25.12 7.48
CA ALA A 335 -15.40 -25.13 6.34
C ALA A 335 -14.10 -24.35 6.64
N MET A 336 -14.20 -23.14 7.20
CA MET A 336 -13.01 -22.35 7.57
C MET A 336 -12.20 -23.04 8.66
N LYS A 337 -12.87 -23.62 9.66
CA LYS A 337 -12.23 -24.46 10.68
C LYS A 337 -11.52 -25.67 10.07
N ALA A 338 -12.22 -26.42 9.21
CA ALA A 338 -11.65 -27.60 8.57
C ALA A 338 -10.41 -27.26 7.74
N TRP A 339 -10.43 -26.14 7.04
CA TRP A 339 -9.32 -25.69 6.21
C TRP A 339 -8.12 -25.20 7.03
N GLN A 340 -8.33 -24.21 7.89
CA GLN A 340 -7.24 -23.46 8.54
C GLN A 340 -6.76 -24.08 9.85
N LEU A 341 -7.62 -24.78 10.59
CA LEU A 341 -7.32 -25.29 11.93
C LEU A 341 -7.16 -26.81 11.97
N ASP A 342 -8.05 -27.55 11.31
CA ASP A 342 -8.01 -29.02 11.31
C ASP A 342 -7.06 -29.59 10.22
N GLY A 343 -6.56 -28.77 9.29
CA GLY A 343 -5.69 -29.19 8.18
C GLY A 343 -6.33 -30.20 7.21
N ASN A 344 -7.67 -30.17 7.10
CA ASN A 344 -8.45 -31.17 6.38
C ASN A 344 -8.54 -30.86 4.89
N TRP A 345 -7.92 -31.70 4.05
CA TRP A 345 -7.93 -31.59 2.59
C TRP A 345 -9.33 -31.66 1.94
N HIS A 346 -10.35 -32.13 2.66
CA HIS A 346 -11.75 -32.18 2.22
C HIS A 346 -12.61 -31.06 2.83
N TRP A 347 -12.02 -29.93 3.22
CA TRP A 347 -12.75 -28.78 3.76
C TRP A 347 -13.83 -28.23 2.82
N GLU A 348 -13.64 -28.35 1.50
CA GLU A 348 -14.60 -27.90 0.49
C GLU A 348 -15.96 -28.62 0.57
N ASP A 349 -16.01 -29.87 1.05
CA ASP A 349 -17.25 -30.62 1.24
C ASP A 349 -18.19 -29.95 2.26
N LYS A 350 -17.64 -29.10 3.14
CA LYS A 350 -18.39 -28.35 4.15
C LYS A 350 -18.85 -26.96 3.68
N LEU A 351 -18.46 -26.54 2.48
CA LEU A 351 -18.89 -25.24 1.94
C LEU A 351 -20.37 -25.20 1.62
N LEU A 352 -20.96 -24.00 1.81
CA LEU A 352 -22.29 -23.66 1.31
C LEU A 352 -22.33 -23.73 -0.24
N PRO A 353 -23.50 -24.00 -0.85
CA PRO A 353 -23.62 -24.17 -2.30
C PRO A 353 -23.03 -23.05 -3.17
N ASN A 354 -23.20 -21.78 -2.77
CA ASN A 354 -22.61 -20.63 -3.45
C ASN A 354 -21.08 -20.66 -3.42
N TYR A 355 -20.48 -21.06 -2.30
CA TYR A 355 -19.02 -21.17 -2.17
C TYR A 355 -18.43 -22.41 -2.84
N LYS A 356 -19.20 -23.51 -2.95
CA LYS A 356 -18.83 -24.64 -3.82
C LYS A 356 -18.80 -24.23 -5.29
N LEU A 357 -19.84 -23.52 -5.74
CA LEU A 357 -19.88 -22.97 -7.10
C LEU A 357 -18.76 -21.95 -7.35
N ALA A 358 -18.47 -21.07 -6.39
CA ALA A 358 -17.36 -20.12 -6.45
C ALA A 358 -16.01 -20.81 -6.64
N SER A 359 -15.78 -21.92 -5.93
CA SER A 359 -14.51 -22.66 -5.95
C SER A 359 -14.25 -23.30 -7.32
N ILE A 360 -15.24 -24.02 -7.88
CA ILE A 360 -15.08 -24.61 -9.23
C ILE A 360 -15.00 -23.56 -10.34
N ILE A 361 -15.68 -22.43 -10.21
CA ILE A 361 -15.54 -21.31 -11.17
C ILE A 361 -14.16 -20.67 -11.06
N LYS A 362 -13.62 -20.52 -9.85
CA LYS A 362 -12.24 -20.05 -9.62
C LYS A 362 -11.20 -21.01 -10.19
N GLU A 363 -11.42 -22.32 -10.10
CA GLU A 363 -10.55 -23.33 -10.71
C GLU A 363 -10.61 -23.29 -12.25
N LYS A 364 -11.82 -23.27 -12.84
CA LYS A 364 -12.01 -23.46 -14.29
C LYS A 364 -11.93 -22.19 -15.13
N CYS A 365 -12.40 -21.04 -14.64
CA CYS A 365 -12.70 -19.88 -15.49
C CYS A 365 -12.61 -18.50 -14.80
N PHE A 366 -11.79 -18.38 -13.75
CA PHE A 366 -11.69 -17.19 -12.90
C PHE A 366 -11.63 -15.85 -13.65
N ASN A 367 -10.71 -15.68 -14.60
CA ASN A 367 -10.54 -14.41 -15.31
C ASN A 367 -11.84 -13.96 -16.01
N LYS A 368 -12.54 -14.88 -16.68
CA LYS A 368 -13.84 -14.60 -17.31
C LYS A 368 -14.91 -14.24 -16.26
N ALA A 369 -14.90 -14.89 -15.10
CA ALA A 369 -15.82 -14.58 -14.02
C ALA A 369 -15.59 -13.16 -13.44
N ILE A 370 -14.32 -12.73 -13.34
CA ILE A 370 -13.94 -11.39 -12.92
C ILE A 370 -14.29 -10.34 -13.99
N ASP A 371 -14.09 -10.63 -15.28
CA ASP A 371 -14.53 -9.75 -16.39
C ASP A 371 -16.04 -9.48 -16.34
N LEU A 372 -16.84 -10.48 -15.95
CA LEU A 372 -18.28 -10.36 -15.74
C LEU A 372 -18.66 -9.71 -14.38
N SER A 373 -17.68 -9.29 -13.58
CA SER A 373 -17.90 -8.79 -12.21
C SER A 373 -18.76 -9.74 -11.35
N LEU A 374 -18.50 -11.03 -11.44
CA LEU A 374 -19.22 -12.08 -10.71
C LEU A 374 -18.67 -12.21 -9.27
N SER A 375 -19.58 -12.39 -8.31
CA SER A 375 -19.28 -12.47 -6.88
C SER A 375 -20.31 -13.37 -6.18
N PHE A 376 -19.88 -14.15 -5.17
CA PHE A 376 -20.64 -15.27 -4.60
C PHE A 376 -21.22 -14.96 -3.23
N GLU A 377 -22.25 -14.15 -3.25
CA GLU A 377 -22.93 -13.58 -2.10
C GLU A 377 -24.45 -13.75 -2.22
N ASN A 378 -25.14 -13.81 -1.08
CA ASN A 378 -26.59 -13.79 -1.08
C ASN A 378 -27.11 -12.47 -1.70
N PRO A 379 -28.08 -12.54 -2.62
CA PRO A 379 -28.70 -11.36 -3.23
C PRO A 379 -29.65 -10.69 -2.24
N LYS A 380 -29.69 -9.35 -2.21
CA LYS A 380 -30.61 -8.59 -1.34
C LYS A 380 -32.03 -8.48 -1.90
N ASP A 381 -32.19 -8.67 -3.20
CA ASP A 381 -33.42 -8.44 -3.94
C ASP A 381 -33.46 -9.29 -5.22
N LYS A 382 -34.58 -9.21 -5.96
CA LYS A 382 -34.79 -9.95 -7.21
C LYS A 382 -33.82 -9.51 -8.32
N ASP A 383 -33.36 -8.26 -8.30
CA ASP A 383 -32.49 -7.70 -9.35
C ASP A 383 -31.05 -8.19 -9.19
N GLU A 384 -30.51 -8.23 -7.96
CA GLU A 384 -29.22 -8.86 -7.66
C GLU A 384 -29.22 -10.36 -8.02
N LEU A 385 -30.34 -11.07 -7.78
CA LEU A 385 -30.46 -12.47 -8.18
C LEU A 385 -30.55 -12.63 -9.71
N LYS A 386 -31.31 -11.77 -10.41
CA LYS A 386 -31.39 -11.77 -11.88
C LYS A 386 -30.02 -11.54 -12.52
N ASP A 387 -29.28 -10.53 -12.05
CA ASP A 387 -27.92 -10.23 -12.53
C ASP A 387 -26.97 -11.43 -12.33
N PHE A 388 -27.02 -12.06 -11.15
CA PHE A 388 -26.26 -13.27 -10.87
C PHE A 388 -26.62 -14.44 -11.80
N ILE A 389 -27.91 -14.72 -12.02
CA ILE A 389 -28.37 -15.78 -12.96
C ILE A 389 -27.83 -15.51 -14.36
N ASN A 390 -28.00 -14.30 -14.89
CA ASN A 390 -27.55 -13.95 -16.24
C ASN A 390 -26.04 -14.12 -16.41
N LYS A 391 -25.24 -13.69 -15.42
CA LYS A 391 -23.77 -13.87 -15.41
C LYS A 391 -23.38 -15.35 -15.35
N ILE A 392 -24.07 -16.17 -14.56
CA ILE A 392 -23.82 -17.61 -14.48
C ILE A 392 -24.20 -18.33 -15.77
N GLU A 393 -25.37 -18.04 -16.37
CA GLU A 393 -25.76 -18.61 -17.66
C GLU A 393 -24.77 -18.19 -18.77
N GLN A 394 -24.28 -16.95 -18.75
CA GLN A 394 -23.26 -16.44 -19.70
C GLN A 394 -21.90 -17.11 -19.50
N LEU A 395 -21.48 -17.38 -18.26
CA LEU A 395 -20.18 -17.96 -17.94
C LEU A 395 -20.11 -19.48 -18.14
N THR A 396 -21.22 -20.17 -17.86
CA THR A 396 -21.27 -21.64 -17.81
C THR A 396 -22.02 -22.27 -18.99
N GLU A 397 -22.77 -21.47 -19.76
CA GLU A 397 -23.72 -21.91 -20.80
C GLU A 397 -24.88 -22.80 -20.29
N ILE A 398 -24.97 -23.05 -18.97
CA ILE A 398 -26.02 -23.84 -18.33
C ILE A 398 -27.25 -22.96 -18.06
N LYS A 399 -28.26 -23.09 -18.91
CA LYS A 399 -29.54 -22.36 -18.77
C LYS A 399 -30.52 -23.02 -17.81
N LEU A 400 -31.40 -22.23 -17.19
CA LEU A 400 -32.49 -22.69 -16.32
C LEU A 400 -33.40 -23.73 -17.00
N GLU A 401 -33.63 -23.61 -18.31
CA GLU A 401 -34.40 -24.55 -19.13
C GLU A 401 -33.80 -25.96 -19.19
N SER A 402 -32.52 -26.12 -18.84
CA SER A 402 -31.85 -27.44 -18.80
C SER A 402 -32.19 -28.26 -17.54
N PHE A 403 -32.93 -27.67 -16.59
CA PHE A 403 -33.41 -28.30 -15.36
C PHE A 403 -34.91 -28.64 -15.45
N ASN A 404 -35.49 -29.15 -14.36
CA ASN A 404 -36.91 -29.48 -14.32
C ASN A 404 -37.80 -28.22 -14.29
N VAL A 405 -38.18 -27.71 -15.46
CA VAL A 405 -39.08 -26.55 -15.64
C VAL A 405 -40.50 -26.75 -15.08
N LYS A 406 -40.85 -27.92 -14.54
CA LYS A 406 -42.10 -28.13 -13.78
C LYS A 406 -41.93 -27.91 -12.28
N SER A 407 -40.70 -27.72 -11.79
CA SER A 407 -40.42 -27.39 -10.39
C SER A 407 -40.82 -25.94 -10.09
N LYS A 408 -41.45 -25.70 -8.93
CA LYS A 408 -41.77 -24.34 -8.50
C LYS A 408 -40.52 -23.46 -8.42
N ASP A 409 -39.43 -23.99 -7.85
CA ASP A 409 -38.17 -23.25 -7.71
C ASP A 409 -37.61 -22.81 -9.08
N VAL A 410 -37.61 -23.71 -10.08
CA VAL A 410 -37.12 -23.39 -11.43
C VAL A 410 -38.02 -22.36 -12.12
N LEU A 411 -39.35 -22.48 -11.97
CA LEU A 411 -40.29 -21.48 -12.50
C LEU A 411 -40.10 -20.11 -11.82
N SER A 412 -39.83 -20.06 -10.52
CA SER A 412 -39.51 -18.81 -9.82
C SER A 412 -38.20 -18.19 -10.30
N LEU A 413 -37.14 -18.98 -10.54
CA LEU A 413 -35.89 -18.49 -11.12
C LEU A 413 -36.07 -17.92 -12.53
N ILE A 414 -36.81 -18.62 -13.40
CA ILE A 414 -37.14 -18.15 -14.76
C ILE A 414 -37.97 -16.85 -14.68
N THR A 415 -38.96 -16.80 -13.80
CA THR A 415 -39.80 -15.61 -13.54
C THR A 415 -38.96 -14.39 -13.14
N ILE A 416 -37.94 -14.59 -12.29
CA ILE A 416 -37.02 -13.52 -11.85
C ILE A 416 -36.06 -13.10 -12.98
N ARG A 417 -35.48 -14.07 -13.73
CA ARG A 417 -34.57 -13.79 -14.85
C ARG A 417 -35.26 -12.97 -15.95
N ASP A 418 -36.50 -13.34 -16.28
CA ASP A 418 -37.25 -12.84 -17.43
C ASP A 418 -38.23 -11.68 -17.09
N GLU A 419 -38.18 -11.13 -15.88
CA GLU A 419 -39.04 -10.01 -15.41
C GLU A 419 -40.56 -10.25 -15.52
N PHE A 420 -41.01 -11.49 -15.29
CA PHE A 420 -42.45 -11.76 -15.21
C PHE A 420 -43.00 -11.30 -13.85
N ASP A 421 -43.64 -10.13 -13.86
CA ASP A 421 -44.09 -9.43 -12.67
C ASP A 421 -45.07 -10.25 -11.81
N LYS A 422 -44.61 -10.65 -10.62
CA LYS A 422 -45.37 -11.41 -9.62
C LYS A 422 -44.94 -11.03 -8.20
N ASP A 423 -45.90 -10.50 -7.44
CA ASP A 423 -45.86 -10.25 -6.00
C ASP A 423 -45.83 -11.55 -5.15
N GLU A 424 -45.27 -12.64 -5.66
CA GLU A 424 -45.07 -13.84 -4.86
C GLU A 424 -43.91 -13.61 -3.87
N LEU A 425 -44.19 -13.82 -2.58
CA LEU A 425 -43.18 -13.90 -1.53
C LEU A 425 -42.33 -15.15 -1.78
N VAL A 426 -41.08 -14.93 -2.18
CA VAL A 426 -40.09 -15.96 -2.47
C VAL A 426 -38.93 -15.80 -1.50
N ASP A 427 -38.53 -16.90 -0.86
CA ASP A 427 -37.28 -16.98 -0.09
C ASP A 427 -36.09 -16.97 -1.07
N LEU A 428 -35.53 -15.77 -1.28
CA LEU A 428 -34.44 -15.53 -2.22
C LEU A 428 -33.15 -16.23 -1.80
N ASP A 429 -32.86 -16.32 -0.50
CA ASP A 429 -31.66 -16.99 0.03
C ASP A 429 -31.69 -18.49 -0.28
N THR A 430 -32.79 -19.17 0.07
CA THR A 430 -32.98 -20.59 -0.24
C THR A 430 -32.98 -20.83 -1.75
N LEU A 431 -33.60 -19.96 -2.54
CA LEU A 431 -33.67 -20.11 -4.00
C LEU A 431 -32.29 -19.93 -4.65
N TYR A 432 -31.52 -18.94 -4.22
CA TYR A 432 -30.14 -18.68 -4.63
C TYR A 432 -29.22 -19.87 -4.32
N LEU A 433 -29.27 -20.41 -3.10
CA LEU A 433 -28.45 -21.55 -2.69
C LEU A 433 -28.83 -22.83 -3.45
N LYS A 434 -30.12 -23.08 -3.72
CA LYS A 434 -30.58 -24.18 -4.58
C LYS A 434 -30.07 -24.05 -6.01
N TYR A 435 -30.13 -22.84 -6.59
CA TYR A 435 -29.60 -22.56 -7.93
C TYR A 435 -28.08 -22.81 -7.97
N CYS A 436 -27.33 -22.27 -7.01
CA CYS A 436 -25.89 -22.47 -6.92
C CYS A 436 -25.53 -23.97 -6.81
N TYR A 437 -26.27 -24.74 -6.01
CA TYR A 437 -26.09 -26.19 -5.90
C TYR A 437 -26.33 -26.92 -7.24
N ALA A 438 -27.41 -26.57 -7.95
CA ALA A 438 -27.78 -27.20 -9.21
C ALA A 438 -26.75 -26.92 -10.33
N ILE A 439 -26.27 -25.67 -10.42
CA ILE A 439 -25.20 -25.29 -11.35
C ILE A 439 -23.88 -25.97 -10.95
N TYR A 440 -23.49 -25.93 -9.67
CA TYR A 440 -22.27 -26.60 -9.18
C TYR A 440 -22.25 -28.08 -9.55
N ARG A 441 -23.35 -28.80 -9.28
CA ARG A 441 -23.47 -30.22 -9.64
C ARG A 441 -23.22 -30.45 -11.13
N ARG A 442 -23.94 -29.73 -11.99
CA ARG A 442 -23.86 -29.91 -13.44
C ARG A 442 -22.48 -29.53 -14.01
N TYR A 443 -21.93 -28.38 -13.58
CA TYR A 443 -20.63 -27.88 -14.02
C TYR A 443 -19.44 -28.70 -13.46
N SER A 444 -19.66 -29.49 -12.40
CA SER A 444 -18.68 -30.46 -11.86
C SER A 444 -18.70 -31.81 -12.58
N ASP A 445 -19.85 -32.18 -13.15
CA ASP A 445 -20.09 -33.46 -13.81
C ASP A 445 -19.57 -33.45 -15.28
N ASP A 446 -19.23 -32.28 -15.85
CA ASP A 446 -18.48 -32.11 -17.13
C ASP A 446 -16.99 -32.51 -17.00
N ARG A 447 -16.71 -33.70 -16.46
CA ARG A 447 -15.38 -34.34 -16.42
C ARG A 447 -15.29 -35.48 -17.43
N TYR A 448 -15.24 -35.12 -18.72
CA TYR A 448 -14.72 -35.95 -19.81
C TYR A 448 -14.04 -35.09 -20.89
#